data_AF-A0A535IPU7-F1
#
_entry.id   AF-A0A535IPU7-F1
#
_cell.length_a   1.000
_cell.length_b   1.000
_cell.length_c   1.000
_cell.angle_alpha   90.00
_cell.angle_beta   90.00
_cell.angle_gamma   90.00
#
_symmetry.space_group_name_H-M   'P 1'
#
loop_
_entity.id
_entity.type
_entity.pdbx_description
1 polymer ?
#
loop_
_entity_poly.entity_id
_entity_poly.type
_entity_poly.pdbx_seq_one_letter_code
_entity_poly.pdbx_strand_id
1 'polypeptide(L)'
;MNRWVPARVSRSSTPMPSMASPLAGNFTDPGLPAGYAPFGIQAINGKIFVTFAKQDADARDEIAGSGFGFVSAFGMNGTFLGRVASRGALNAPWGLAWAPATGFGRFSGNLLVGNFGDGRINAYAWTGTTWEARGHLKTANHHPLSIDGLWGIGFGNGAGSGPVTTLYFAAGPNDESQGLFGSITAN
;
A
#
# COMPACT_ATOMS: atom_id res chain seq x y z
N MET A 1 -15.25 15.78 -42.07
CA MET A 1 -16.32 14.99 -41.43
C MET A 1 -15.77 13.59 -41.14
N ASN A 2 -15.33 13.33 -39.92
CA ASN A 2 -14.80 12.01 -39.54
C ASN A 2 -15.95 11.18 -38.97
N ARG A 3 -16.38 10.16 -39.72
CA ARG A 3 -17.39 9.19 -39.28
C ARG A 3 -16.76 8.19 -38.30
N TRP A 4 -17.32 8.13 -37.09
CA TRP A 4 -17.07 7.06 -36.13
C TRP A 4 -17.58 5.71 -36.66
N VAL A 5 -16.76 4.66 -36.56
CA VAL A 5 -17.17 3.28 -36.81
C VAL A 5 -17.41 2.62 -35.44
N PRO A 6 -18.61 2.12 -35.12
CA PRO A 6 -18.86 1.46 -33.85
C PRO A 6 -18.19 0.08 -33.80
N ALA A 7 -17.50 -0.21 -32.70
CA ALA A 7 -16.96 -1.54 -32.42
C ALA A 7 -18.09 -2.49 -32.00
N ARG A 8 -18.09 -3.72 -32.54
CA ARG A 8 -19.04 -4.78 -32.20
C ARG A 8 -18.44 -5.68 -31.12
N VAL A 9 -19.10 -5.79 -29.97
CA VAL A 9 -18.76 -6.77 -28.93
C VAL A 9 -19.50 -8.07 -29.22
N SER A 10 -18.78 -9.17 -29.46
CA SER A 10 -19.39 -10.50 -29.42
C SER A 10 -19.33 -11.03 -27.98
N ARG A 11 -20.43 -11.60 -27.49
CA ARG A 11 -20.47 -12.30 -26.20
C ARG A 11 -20.80 -13.76 -26.47
N SER A 12 -19.86 -14.66 -26.19
CA SER A 12 -20.14 -16.09 -26.08
C SER A 12 -20.52 -16.39 -24.63
N SER A 13 -21.77 -16.77 -24.38
CA SER A 13 -22.23 -17.20 -23.06
C SER A 13 -22.01 -18.70 -22.89
N THR A 14 -20.79 -19.08 -22.54
CA THR A 14 -20.50 -20.39 -21.94
C THR A 14 -20.52 -20.17 -20.42
N PRO A 15 -21.35 -20.87 -19.62
CA PRO A 15 -21.31 -20.74 -18.17
C PRO A 15 -19.92 -21.17 -17.68
N MET A 16 -19.15 -20.23 -17.14
CA MET A 16 -17.91 -20.56 -16.44
C MET A 16 -18.30 -21.30 -15.16
N PRO A 17 -17.76 -22.50 -14.87
CA PRO A 17 -17.97 -23.12 -13.58
C PRO A 17 -17.48 -22.17 -12.48
N SER A 18 -18.31 -21.97 -11.46
CA SER A 18 -18.02 -21.20 -10.26
C SER A 18 -16.84 -21.82 -9.51
N MET A 19 -15.62 -21.41 -9.87
CA MET A 19 -14.37 -21.78 -9.20
C MET A 19 -13.97 -20.76 -8.12
N ALA A 20 -14.91 -19.93 -7.65
CA ALA A 20 -14.67 -19.09 -6.48
C ALA A 20 -14.72 -20.01 -5.25
N SER A 21 -13.55 -20.38 -4.72
CA SER A 21 -13.48 -20.98 -3.39
C SER A 21 -14.18 -20.03 -2.42
N PRO A 22 -15.12 -20.50 -1.58
CA PRO A 22 -15.77 -19.65 -0.61
C PRO A 22 -14.72 -19.00 0.29
N LEU A 23 -14.89 -17.72 0.59
CA LEU A 23 -14.01 -17.03 1.53
C LEU A 23 -14.12 -17.73 2.90
N ALA A 24 -12.98 -18.12 3.46
CA ALA A 24 -12.92 -18.73 4.78
C ALA A 24 -12.90 -17.67 5.90
N GLY A 25 -12.46 -16.44 5.57
CA GLY A 25 -12.54 -15.29 6.44
C GLY A 25 -13.27 -14.13 5.77
N ASN A 26 -13.29 -12.98 6.44
CA ASN A 26 -14.05 -11.80 6.04
C ASN A 26 -13.20 -10.53 6.05
N PHE A 27 -11.86 -10.66 6.01
CA PHE A 27 -10.92 -9.55 6.06
C PHE A 27 -11.05 -8.68 7.33
N THR A 28 -11.46 -9.28 8.45
CA THR A 28 -11.56 -8.60 9.74
C THR A 28 -10.33 -8.84 10.60
N ASP A 29 -9.73 -7.76 11.09
CA ASP A 29 -8.73 -7.80 12.15
C ASP A 29 -9.44 -7.71 13.52
N PRO A 30 -9.45 -8.79 14.33
CA PRO A 30 -10.20 -8.82 15.59
C PRO A 30 -9.63 -7.89 16.67
N GLY A 31 -8.39 -7.41 16.50
CA GLY A 31 -7.74 -6.48 17.43
C GLY A 31 -7.70 -5.04 16.92
N LEU A 32 -8.45 -4.70 15.87
CA LEU A 32 -8.54 -3.33 15.37
C LEU A 32 -9.48 -2.50 16.27
N PRO A 33 -9.01 -1.38 16.86
CA PRO A 33 -9.88 -0.51 17.64
C PRO A 33 -10.96 0.14 16.78
N ALA A 34 -12.11 0.47 17.39
CA ALA A 34 -13.15 1.26 16.75
C ALA A 34 -12.63 2.65 16.31
N GLY A 35 -13.28 3.22 15.29
CA GLY A 35 -12.90 4.52 14.71
C GLY A 35 -11.73 4.44 13.73
N TYR A 36 -11.44 3.25 13.19
CA TYR A 36 -10.48 3.03 12.11
C TYR A 36 -11.16 2.25 10.98
N ALA A 37 -10.87 2.64 9.74
CA ALA A 37 -11.40 1.98 8.53
C ALA A 37 -10.27 1.65 7.54
N PRO A 38 -10.47 0.66 6.65
CA PRO A 38 -9.52 0.39 5.56
C PRO A 38 -9.26 1.65 4.73
N PHE A 39 -7.99 1.93 4.44
CA PHE A 39 -7.56 3.12 3.70
C PHE A 39 -6.75 2.77 2.45
N GLY A 40 -5.89 1.75 2.53
CA GLY A 40 -5.10 1.22 1.42
C GLY A 40 -5.08 -0.30 1.41
N ILE A 41 -4.91 -0.89 0.23
CA ILE A 41 -4.90 -2.35 0.04
C ILE A 41 -3.95 -2.75 -1.09
N GLN A 42 -3.21 -3.84 -0.88
CA GLN A 42 -2.40 -4.47 -1.92
C GLN A 42 -2.38 -5.99 -1.79
N ALA A 43 -2.42 -6.69 -2.93
CA ALA A 43 -2.16 -8.11 -3.03
C ALA A 43 -0.67 -8.34 -3.30
N ILE A 44 0.07 -8.87 -2.32
CA ILE A 44 1.53 -9.01 -2.40
C ILE A 44 1.94 -10.37 -1.86
N ASN A 45 2.76 -11.12 -2.62
CA ASN A 45 3.34 -12.39 -2.19
C ASN A 45 2.31 -13.41 -1.65
N GLY A 46 1.15 -13.52 -2.31
CA GLY A 46 0.09 -14.46 -1.91
C GLY A 46 -0.68 -14.04 -0.65
N LYS A 47 -0.57 -12.78 -0.22
CA LYS A 47 -1.30 -12.20 0.91
C LYS A 47 -1.98 -10.91 0.50
N ILE A 48 -2.99 -10.51 1.25
CA ILE A 48 -3.63 -9.20 1.16
C ILE A 48 -3.16 -8.37 2.34
N PHE A 49 -2.51 -7.25 2.08
CA PHE A 49 -2.14 -6.26 3.08
C PHE A 49 -3.16 -5.13 3.04
N VAL A 50 -3.69 -4.78 4.20
CA VAL A 50 -4.67 -3.69 4.35
C VAL A 50 -4.12 -2.71 5.38
N THR A 51 -4.06 -1.45 5.01
CA THR A 51 -3.80 -0.36 5.94
C THR A 51 -5.14 0.20 6.45
N PHE A 52 -5.14 0.67 7.69
CA PHE A 52 -6.30 1.29 8.30
C PHE A 52 -5.92 2.67 8.82
N ALA A 53 -6.75 3.67 8.56
CA ALA A 53 -6.58 5.04 9.04
C ALA A 53 -7.67 5.37 10.06
N LYS A 54 -7.36 6.27 11.00
CA LYS A 54 -8.35 6.80 11.95
C LYS A 54 -9.37 7.63 11.17
N GLN A 55 -10.65 7.52 11.48
CA GLN A 55 -11.70 8.32 10.85
C GLN A 55 -12.08 9.53 11.71
N ASP A 56 -12.66 10.53 11.07
CA ASP A 56 -13.37 11.62 11.71
C ASP A 56 -14.67 11.18 12.38
N ALA A 57 -15.33 12.09 13.09
CA ALA A 57 -16.53 11.77 13.88
C ALA A 57 -17.69 11.27 13.02
N ASP A 58 -17.75 11.72 11.77
CA ASP A 58 -18.82 11.39 10.82
C ASP A 58 -18.47 10.17 9.94
N ALA A 59 -17.28 9.59 10.14
CA ALA A 59 -16.75 8.44 9.42
C ALA A 59 -16.67 8.63 7.90
N ARG A 60 -16.35 9.84 7.44
CA ARG A 60 -16.25 10.20 6.02
C ARG A 60 -14.82 10.31 5.54
N ASP A 61 -13.95 10.89 6.37
CA ASP A 61 -12.58 11.20 6.03
C ASP A 61 -11.62 10.60 7.05
N GLU A 62 -10.38 10.36 6.62
CA GLU A 62 -9.30 10.03 7.54
C GLU A 62 -8.83 11.24 8.33
N ILE A 63 -8.34 11.00 9.54
CA ILE A 63 -7.58 11.98 10.31
C ILE A 63 -6.10 11.62 10.20
N ALA A 64 -5.33 12.49 9.54
CA ALA A 64 -3.88 12.45 9.58
C ALA A 64 -3.35 12.77 10.99
N GLY A 65 -2.34 12.03 11.43
CA GLY A 65 -1.66 12.22 12.70
C GLY A 65 -0.75 11.04 13.05
N SER A 66 0.32 11.32 13.80
CA SER A 66 1.21 10.24 14.27
C SER A 66 0.44 9.27 15.16
N GLY A 67 0.55 7.98 14.83
CA GLY A 67 -0.11 6.90 15.55
C GLY A 67 -1.56 6.67 15.14
N PHE A 68 -2.04 7.34 14.10
CA PHE A 68 -3.40 7.21 13.57
C PHE A 68 -3.49 6.21 12.42
N GLY A 69 -2.81 5.07 12.56
CA GLY A 69 -2.98 3.99 11.62
C GLY A 69 -2.59 2.60 12.12
N PHE A 70 -2.98 1.61 11.34
CA PHE A 70 -2.63 0.20 11.50
C PHE A 70 -2.35 -0.42 10.14
N VAL A 71 -1.65 -1.55 10.12
CA VAL A 71 -1.45 -2.37 8.91
C VAL A 71 -1.63 -3.83 9.29
N SER A 72 -2.44 -4.56 8.55
CA SER A 72 -2.78 -5.96 8.80
C SER A 72 -2.59 -6.81 7.56
N ALA A 73 -2.23 -8.09 7.78
CA ALA A 73 -2.05 -9.07 6.74
C ALA A 73 -3.16 -10.13 6.79
N PHE A 74 -3.66 -10.49 5.62
CA PHE A 74 -4.70 -11.48 5.42
C PHE A 74 -4.29 -12.50 4.37
N GLY A 75 -4.85 -13.70 4.45
CA GLY A 75 -4.81 -14.66 3.36
C GLY A 75 -5.70 -14.21 2.21
N MET A 76 -5.47 -14.75 1.01
CA MET A 76 -6.30 -14.47 -0.17
C MET A 76 -7.77 -14.86 0.02
N ASN A 77 -8.06 -15.74 0.97
CA ASN A 77 -9.40 -16.19 1.35
C ASN A 77 -10.03 -15.34 2.48
N GLY A 78 -9.42 -14.22 2.86
CA GLY A 78 -9.93 -13.31 3.89
C GLY A 78 -9.57 -13.68 5.33
N THR A 79 -8.83 -14.75 5.57
CA THR A 79 -8.40 -15.13 6.93
C THR A 79 -7.37 -14.12 7.45
N PHE A 80 -7.56 -13.61 8.67
CA PHE A 80 -6.58 -12.75 9.34
C PHE A 80 -5.32 -13.53 9.69
N LEU A 81 -4.16 -13.06 9.20
CA LEU A 81 -2.86 -13.69 9.46
C LEU A 81 -2.11 -12.98 10.58
N GLY A 82 -2.38 -11.70 10.82
CA GLY A 82 -1.77 -10.95 11.90
C GLY A 82 -1.62 -9.46 11.60
N ARG A 83 -1.28 -8.72 12.65
CA ARG A 83 -0.96 -7.30 12.59
C ARG A 83 0.49 -7.12 12.15
N VAL A 84 0.71 -6.27 11.13
CA VAL A 84 2.03 -5.85 10.68
C VAL A 84 2.56 -4.71 11.55
N ALA A 85 1.73 -3.69 11.77
CA ALA A 85 2.15 -2.50 12.49
C ALA A 85 0.96 -1.81 13.16
N SER A 86 1.21 -1.19 14.32
CA SER A 86 0.19 -0.51 15.10
C SER A 86 0.67 0.86 15.54
N ARG A 87 -0.08 1.91 15.19
CA ARG A 87 0.17 3.28 15.62
C ARG A 87 1.62 3.71 15.33
N GLY A 88 2.25 4.43 16.27
CA GLY A 88 3.64 4.88 16.16
C GLY A 88 3.87 5.77 14.94
N ALA A 89 4.72 5.31 14.02
CA ALA A 89 5.08 6.05 12.82
C ALA A 89 3.98 6.06 11.73
N LEU A 90 2.88 5.32 11.91
CA LEU A 90 1.78 5.30 10.96
C LEU A 90 0.94 6.58 11.08
N ASN A 91 0.72 7.22 9.93
CA ASN A 91 -0.02 8.48 9.81
C ASN A 91 -0.84 8.43 8.51
N ALA A 92 -2.13 8.11 8.64
CA ALA A 92 -3.00 7.79 7.50
C ALA A 92 -2.30 6.89 6.46
N PRO A 93 -1.88 5.66 6.82
CA PRO A 93 -1.10 4.81 5.93
C PRO A 93 -1.93 4.35 4.73
N TRP A 94 -1.42 4.53 3.51
CA TRP A 94 -2.12 4.18 2.25
C TRP A 94 -1.27 3.25 1.38
N GLY A 95 -0.14 3.76 0.91
CA GLY A 95 0.71 3.06 -0.06
C GLY A 95 1.36 1.81 0.54
N LEU A 96 1.37 0.72 -0.22
CA LEU A 96 2.01 -0.54 0.18
C LEU A 96 2.86 -1.06 -0.97
N ALA A 97 4.11 -1.41 -0.69
CA ALA A 97 4.98 -2.07 -1.67
C ALA A 97 5.96 -3.01 -0.98
N TRP A 98 6.20 -4.19 -1.56
CA TRP A 98 7.23 -5.10 -1.06
C TRP A 98 8.55 -4.81 -1.76
N ALA A 99 9.59 -4.50 -0.98
CA ALA A 99 10.91 -4.23 -1.52
C ALA A 99 11.53 -5.51 -2.11
N PRO A 100 12.26 -5.40 -3.24
CA PRO A 100 12.96 -6.54 -3.81
C PRO A 100 13.93 -7.12 -2.79
N ALA A 101 14.17 -8.43 -2.92
CA ALA A 101 15.06 -9.17 -2.00
C ALA A 101 16.48 -8.59 -1.94
N THR A 102 16.92 -7.90 -3.01
CA THR A 102 18.21 -7.22 -3.11
C THR A 102 18.05 -5.89 -3.85
N GLY A 103 19.04 -5.01 -3.74
CA GLY A 103 19.11 -3.78 -4.54
C GLY A 103 18.27 -2.59 -4.06
N PHE A 104 17.72 -2.64 -2.84
CA PHE A 104 17.04 -1.51 -2.19
C PHE A 104 17.65 -1.18 -0.81
N GLY A 105 18.97 -1.33 -0.73
CA GLY A 105 19.77 -1.06 0.46
C GLY A 105 19.31 -1.86 1.69
N ARG A 106 19.37 -1.22 2.87
CA ARG A 106 18.99 -1.86 4.14
C ARG A 106 17.51 -2.26 4.26
N PHE A 107 16.67 -1.85 3.30
CA PHE A 107 15.24 -2.11 3.28
C PHE A 107 14.85 -3.19 2.26
N SER A 108 15.81 -3.80 1.57
CA SER A 108 15.56 -4.97 0.74
C SER A 108 14.83 -6.07 1.51
N GLY A 109 13.79 -6.63 0.89
CA GLY A 109 12.94 -7.68 1.46
C GLY A 109 11.89 -7.19 2.47
N ASN A 110 11.81 -5.89 2.77
CA ASN A 110 10.84 -5.35 3.71
C ASN A 110 9.53 -4.96 3.02
N LEU A 111 8.43 -4.97 3.76
CA LEU A 111 7.21 -4.28 3.38
C LEU A 111 7.38 -2.78 3.65
N LEU A 112 7.17 -1.97 2.63
CA LEU A 112 7.14 -0.51 2.71
C LEU A 112 5.70 -0.02 2.83
N VAL A 113 5.49 0.94 3.74
CA VAL A 113 4.20 1.57 4.01
C VAL A 113 4.37 3.07 3.83
N GLY A 114 3.73 3.63 2.80
CA GLY A 114 3.64 5.06 2.56
C GLY A 114 2.51 5.68 3.38
N ASN A 115 2.85 6.72 4.14
CA ASN A 115 1.89 7.54 4.87
C ASN A 115 1.38 8.65 3.95
N PHE A 116 0.06 8.75 3.81
CA PHE A 116 -0.58 9.88 3.15
C PHE A 116 -0.39 11.16 3.98
N GLY A 117 -0.61 11.08 5.29
CA GLY A 117 -0.69 12.27 6.14
C GLY A 117 0.62 13.00 6.43
N ASP A 118 1.78 12.34 6.37
CA ASP A 118 3.09 13.00 6.51
C ASP A 118 4.07 12.71 5.37
N GLY A 119 3.65 11.96 4.35
CA GLY A 119 4.49 11.68 3.19
C GLY A 119 5.68 10.76 3.43
N ARG A 120 5.82 10.19 4.65
CA ARG A 120 6.96 9.32 4.98
C ARG A 120 6.70 7.89 4.52
N ILE A 121 7.79 7.17 4.22
CA ILE A 121 7.73 5.75 3.88
C ILE A 121 8.42 4.95 4.99
N ASN A 122 7.66 4.14 5.72
CA ASN A 122 8.11 3.29 6.81
C ASN A 122 8.35 1.86 6.33
N ALA A 123 9.38 1.18 6.85
CA ALA A 123 9.70 -0.20 6.47
C ALA A 123 9.48 -1.17 7.64
N TYR A 124 8.89 -2.33 7.33
CA TYR A 124 8.62 -3.41 8.26
C TYR A 124 9.16 -4.74 7.72
N ALA A 125 9.94 -5.44 8.52
CA ALA A 125 10.51 -6.74 8.16
C ALA A 125 9.71 -7.86 8.83
N TRP A 126 9.45 -8.94 8.09
CA TRP A 126 8.94 -10.18 8.65
C TRP A 126 10.11 -11.03 9.16
N THR A 127 10.09 -11.42 10.43
CA THR A 127 11.14 -12.23 11.07
C THR A 127 10.93 -13.75 10.90
N GLY A 128 9.80 -14.16 10.32
CA GLY A 128 9.35 -15.55 10.34
C GLY A 128 8.22 -15.78 11.35
N THR A 129 8.13 -14.95 12.39
CA THR A 129 7.13 -15.07 13.46
C THR A 129 6.42 -13.76 13.76
N THR A 130 7.12 -12.63 13.65
CA THR A 130 6.63 -11.30 13.98
C THR A 130 7.06 -10.28 12.93
N TRP A 131 6.44 -9.10 13.00
CA TRP A 131 6.84 -7.94 12.22
C TRP A 131 7.68 -7.00 13.07
N GLU A 132 8.77 -6.52 12.50
CA GLU A 132 9.68 -5.57 13.14
C GLU A 132 9.78 -4.28 12.34
N ALA A 133 9.64 -3.14 13.02
CA ALA A 133 9.88 -1.83 12.41
C ALA A 133 11.37 -1.63 12.12
N ARG A 134 11.70 -1.23 10.89
CA ARG A 134 13.09 -1.00 10.42
C ARG A 134 13.40 0.48 10.19
N GLY A 135 12.46 1.36 10.56
CA GLY A 135 12.54 2.82 10.40
C GLY A 135 11.99 3.31 9.06
N HIS A 136 12.15 4.60 8.79
CA HIS A 136 11.69 5.24 7.56
C HIS A 136 12.83 5.46 6.54
N LEU A 137 12.45 5.60 5.27
CA LEU A 137 13.35 6.00 4.20
C LEU A 137 13.92 7.39 4.49
N LYS A 138 15.18 7.57 4.11
CA LYS A 138 15.93 8.81 4.28
C LYS A 138 16.48 9.28 2.95
N THR A 139 16.61 10.59 2.81
CA THR A 139 17.33 11.23 1.72
C THR A 139 18.84 11.01 1.87
N ALA A 140 19.61 11.35 0.84
CA ALA A 140 21.06 11.18 0.82
C ALA A 140 21.80 11.95 1.94
N ASN A 141 21.22 13.05 2.42
CA ASN A 141 21.72 13.84 3.56
C ASN A 141 21.17 13.36 4.92
N HIS A 142 20.66 12.12 4.99
CA HIS A 142 20.18 11.45 6.22
C HIS A 142 18.95 12.06 6.90
N HIS A 143 18.25 12.99 6.23
CA HIS A 143 16.95 13.47 6.70
C HIS A 143 15.83 12.48 6.34
N PRO A 144 14.72 12.45 7.10
CA PRO A 144 13.55 11.67 6.72
C PRO A 144 13.06 12.08 5.33
N LEU A 145 12.82 11.11 4.45
CA LEU A 145 12.14 11.36 3.18
C LEU A 145 10.68 11.72 3.47
N SER A 146 10.20 12.79 2.85
CA SER A 146 8.81 13.27 2.96
C SER A 146 8.34 13.69 1.58
N ILE A 147 7.22 13.14 1.13
CA ILE A 147 6.59 13.46 -0.15
C ILE A 147 5.18 13.96 0.14
N ASP A 148 4.94 15.24 -0.09
CA ASP A 148 3.63 15.85 0.12
C ASP A 148 2.53 15.14 -0.71
N GLY A 149 1.41 14.81 -0.06
CA GLY A 149 0.29 14.09 -0.67
C GLY A 149 0.63 12.69 -1.18
N LEU A 150 1.54 11.95 -0.54
CA LEU A 150 1.93 10.60 -0.98
C LEU A 150 0.75 9.61 -1.00
N TRP A 151 0.41 9.09 -2.18
CA TRP A 151 -0.65 8.09 -2.35
C TRP A 151 -0.07 6.70 -2.62
N GLY A 152 0.23 6.43 -3.90
CA GLY A 152 0.62 5.11 -4.39
C GLY A 152 2.13 4.95 -4.37
N ILE A 153 2.59 3.76 -4.01
CA ILE A 153 3.99 3.35 -4.16
C ILE A 153 4.05 1.96 -4.81
N GLY A 154 5.09 1.70 -5.59
CA GLY A 154 5.27 0.40 -6.25
C GLY A 154 6.63 0.25 -6.91
N PHE A 155 7.19 -0.94 -6.89
CA PHE A 155 8.46 -1.22 -7.58
C PHE A 155 8.23 -1.48 -9.07
N GLY A 156 9.24 -1.17 -9.87
CA GLY A 156 9.25 -1.56 -11.28
C GLY A 156 9.23 -3.08 -11.48
N ASN A 157 8.92 -3.52 -12.69
CA ASN A 157 8.81 -4.94 -13.05
C ASN A 157 10.00 -5.48 -13.87
N GLY A 158 11.04 -4.67 -14.07
CA GLY A 158 12.20 -5.03 -14.90
C GLY A 158 11.92 -4.98 -16.41
N ALA A 159 10.77 -4.45 -16.83
CA ALA A 159 10.38 -4.28 -18.21
C ALA A 159 9.89 -2.84 -18.46
N GLY A 160 8.78 -2.66 -19.17
CA GLY A 160 8.23 -1.33 -19.50
C GLY A 160 7.87 -0.46 -18.30
N SER A 161 7.78 -1.03 -17.10
CA SER A 161 7.52 -0.29 -15.85
C SER A 161 8.79 0.02 -15.05
N GLY A 162 9.97 -0.09 -15.67
CA GLY A 162 11.25 0.30 -15.09
C GLY A 162 11.93 -0.76 -14.20
N PRO A 163 13.11 -0.46 -13.64
CA PRO A 163 13.93 -1.42 -12.89
C PRO A 163 13.23 -1.94 -11.63
N VAL A 164 13.46 -3.21 -11.30
CA VAL A 164 12.90 -3.85 -10.09
C VAL A 164 13.41 -3.26 -8.78
N THR A 165 14.50 -2.49 -8.83
CA THR A 165 15.13 -1.81 -7.69
C THR A 165 14.70 -0.35 -7.53
N THR A 166 13.83 0.13 -8.41
CA THR A 166 13.32 1.50 -8.35
C THR A 166 11.92 1.50 -7.77
N LEU A 167 11.73 2.26 -6.68
CA LEU A 167 10.42 2.50 -6.09
C LEU A 167 9.79 3.72 -6.74
N TYR A 168 8.70 3.55 -7.47
CA TYR A 168 7.92 4.63 -8.03
C TYR A 168 6.84 5.09 -7.05
N PHE A 169 6.48 6.37 -7.13
CA PHE A 169 5.41 6.92 -6.34
C PHE A 169 4.51 7.86 -7.14
N ALA A 170 3.25 7.93 -6.74
CA ALA A 170 2.30 8.94 -7.16
C ALA A 170 1.85 9.73 -5.92
N ALA A 171 1.72 11.04 -6.08
CA ALA A 171 1.33 11.96 -5.02
C ALA A 171 0.43 13.07 -5.55
N GLY A 172 -0.39 13.60 -4.65
CA GLY A 172 -1.23 14.79 -4.86
C GLY A 172 -0.82 15.96 -3.97
N PRO A 173 0.28 16.69 -4.29
CA PRO A 173 0.74 17.80 -3.46
C PRO A 173 -0.22 19.00 -3.48
N ASN A 174 -0.05 19.89 -2.50
CA ASN A 174 -0.87 21.11 -2.35
C ASN A 174 -2.37 20.79 -2.28
N ASP A 175 -2.76 19.98 -1.29
CA ASP A 175 -4.14 19.50 -1.11
C ASP A 175 -4.72 18.90 -2.40
N GLU A 176 -3.93 18.04 -3.05
CA GLU A 176 -4.32 17.28 -4.25
C GLU A 176 -4.64 18.13 -5.49
N SER A 177 -4.37 19.44 -5.44
CA SER A 177 -4.55 20.35 -6.58
C SER A 177 -3.51 20.13 -7.70
N GLN A 178 -2.47 19.33 -7.44
CA GLN A 178 -1.41 18.98 -8.37
C GLN A 178 -1.17 17.48 -8.39
N GLY A 179 -0.57 16.99 -9.48
CA GLY A 179 -0.11 15.61 -9.59
C GLY A 179 1.41 15.54 -9.65
N LEU A 180 2.00 14.67 -8.84
CA LEU A 180 3.43 14.36 -8.87
C LEU A 180 3.63 12.86 -9.07
N PHE A 181 4.42 12.50 -10.07
CA PHE A 181 4.94 11.15 -10.25
C PHE A 181 6.45 11.19 -10.16
N GLY A 182 7.05 10.25 -9.43
CA GLY A 182 8.48 10.23 -9.23
C GLY A 182 9.01 8.84 -8.90
N SER A 183 10.31 8.79 -8.62
CA SER A 183 10.99 7.55 -8.27
C SER A 183 12.04 7.76 -7.19
N ILE A 184 12.32 6.69 -6.45
CA ILE A 184 13.27 6.62 -5.36
C ILE A 184 14.18 5.42 -5.64
N THR A 185 15.49 5.66 -5.62
CA THR A 185 16.52 4.63 -5.71
C THR A 185 17.31 4.58 -4.41
N ALA A 186 17.75 3.40 -4.00
CA ALA A 186 18.70 3.29 -2.91
C ALA A 186 20.10 3.73 -3.39
N ASN A 187 20.84 4.41 -2.51
CA ASN A 187 22.26 4.71 -2.69
C ASN A 187 23.12 3.52 -2.29
#